data_AF-A0A919FGI5-F1
#
_entry.id   AF-A0A919FGI5-F1
#
_cell.length_a   1.000
_cell.length_b   1.000
_cell.length_c   1.000
_cell.angle_alpha   90.00
_cell.angle_beta   90.00
_cell.angle_gamma   90.00
#
_symmetry.space_group_name_H-M   'P 1'
#
loop_
_entity.id
_entity.type
_entity.pdbx_description
1 polymer ?
#
loop_
_entity_poly.entity_id
_entity_poly.type
_entity_poly.pdbx_seq_one_letter_code
_entity_poly.pdbx_strand_id
1 'polypeptide(L)'
;MGAADAPSGTRDEGREPAAPGGPWEVRRSGGGGGHRRGRPALEVYEHGELVDVLVLSRLSARLLGGARRSTDGGRQLSFAWGRLPAHGPLPVVEFSAGRLPLRRRARPAAPAVTVSGVFWLAWAEGPFSTVTVRDSTGEAPAERLRLVRARSRAMCAHGGGAA
;
A
#
# COMPACT_ATOMS: atom_id res chain seq x y z
N MET A 1 2.27 37.73 35.46
CA MET A 1 3.61 37.39 34.92
C MET A 1 3.77 35.88 35.12
N GLY A 2 3.19 34.98 34.33
CA GLY A 2 3.02 34.90 32.89
C GLY A 2 3.70 33.61 32.44
N ALA A 3 3.11 32.45 32.79
CA ALA A 3 3.62 31.13 32.45
C ALA A 3 3.64 30.98 30.93
N ALA A 4 4.84 30.78 30.36
CA ALA A 4 4.96 30.46 28.95
C ALA A 4 4.73 28.96 28.78
N ASP A 5 3.49 28.65 28.40
CA ASP A 5 3.05 27.35 27.91
C ASP A 5 4.02 26.80 26.86
N ALA A 6 4.40 25.54 27.03
CA ALA A 6 5.12 24.79 26.02
C ALA A 6 4.22 24.65 24.78
N PRO A 7 4.74 24.77 23.54
CA PRO A 7 3.95 24.44 22.37
C PRO A 7 3.65 22.94 22.40
N SER A 8 2.39 22.62 22.68
CA SER A 8 1.81 21.30 22.49
C SER A 8 2.10 20.85 21.07
N GLY A 9 3.10 19.97 20.94
CA GLY A 9 3.39 19.28 19.69
C GLY A 9 2.18 18.43 19.35
N THR A 10 1.27 18.97 18.54
CA THR A 10 0.30 18.20 17.79
C THR A 10 1.09 17.15 17.04
N ARG A 11 1.05 15.92 17.57
CA ARG A 11 1.59 14.75 16.89
C ARG A 11 0.90 14.69 15.56
N ASP A 12 1.63 14.99 14.50
CA ASP A 12 1.21 14.69 13.14
C ASP A 12 1.27 13.16 12.98
N GLU A 13 0.35 12.46 13.65
CA GLU A 13 -0.09 11.11 13.31
C GLU A 13 -0.92 11.23 12.02
N GLY A 14 -0.25 11.74 10.98
CA GLY A 14 -0.88 12.14 9.74
C GLY A 14 -1.35 10.89 9.02
N ARG A 15 -2.65 10.61 9.15
CA ARG A 15 -3.42 9.75 8.27
C ARG A 15 -3.40 10.36 6.87
N GLU A 16 -2.34 10.10 6.12
CA GLU A 16 -2.25 10.43 4.69
C GLU A 16 -3.00 9.38 3.87
N PRO A 17 -3.59 9.76 2.72
CA PRO A 17 -4.78 9.10 2.21
C PRO A 17 -4.50 7.68 1.73
N ALA A 18 -5.28 6.74 2.26
CA ALA A 18 -5.65 5.56 1.50
C ALA A 18 -6.78 5.96 0.53
N ALA A 19 -6.43 6.33 -0.70
CA ALA A 19 -7.39 6.36 -1.82
C ALA A 19 -6.65 6.36 -3.17
N PRO A 20 -7.10 5.54 -4.14
CA PRO A 20 -8.48 5.58 -4.61
C PRO A 20 -9.27 4.30 -4.27
N GLY A 21 -9.95 4.35 -3.11
CA GLY A 21 -11.06 3.46 -2.75
C GLY A 21 -10.70 2.04 -2.31
N GLY A 22 -11.71 1.35 -1.79
CA GLY A 22 -11.63 -0.04 -1.35
C GLY A 22 -11.33 -0.22 0.13
N PRO A 23 -11.12 -1.47 0.57
CA PRO A 23 -11.07 -1.82 2.00
C PRO A 23 -9.73 -1.55 2.68
N TRP A 24 -8.78 -0.91 2.00
CA TRP A 24 -7.40 -0.79 2.48
C TRP A 24 -7.17 0.53 3.19
N GLU A 25 -6.39 0.47 4.27
CA GLU A 25 -5.88 1.65 4.97
C GLU A 25 -4.37 1.52 5.12
N VAL A 26 -3.65 2.64 5.06
CA VAL A 26 -2.19 2.67 5.23
C VAL A 26 -1.84 3.64 6.33
N ARG A 27 -0.94 3.22 7.23
CA ARG A 27 -0.42 4.06 8.29
C ARG A 27 1.10 4.08 8.24
N ARG A 28 1.64 5.22 8.67
CA ARG A 28 3.08 5.45 8.79
C ARG A 28 3.44 5.31 10.26
N SER A 29 4.45 4.53 10.57
CA SER A 29 4.98 4.45 11.93
C SER A 29 6.50 4.62 11.94
N GLY A 30 7.00 5.31 12.96
CA GLY A 30 8.43 5.67 13.07
C GLY A 30 8.82 6.88 12.20
N GLY A 31 9.65 7.76 12.76
CA GLY A 31 10.13 8.98 12.10
C GLY A 31 9.69 10.26 12.81
N GLY A 32 10.21 10.49 14.02
CA GLY A 32 10.05 11.75 14.76
C GLY A 32 11.39 12.17 15.39
N GLY A 33 11.73 13.45 15.28
CA GLY A 33 12.99 14.04 15.75
C GLY A 33 13.19 13.87 17.27
N GLY A 34 14.36 13.35 17.64
CA GLY A 34 14.76 13.06 19.02
C GLY A 34 15.40 11.68 19.13
N HIS A 35 16.16 11.43 20.20
CA HIS A 35 17.05 10.28 20.41
C HIS A 35 16.43 8.86 20.32
N ARG A 36 15.15 8.71 19.97
CA ARG A 36 14.53 7.44 19.59
C ARG A 36 14.09 7.46 18.11
N ARG A 37 15.09 7.45 17.21
CA ARG A 37 14.87 7.27 15.77
C ARG A 37 14.44 5.83 15.48
N GLY A 38 13.15 5.56 15.56
CA GLY A 38 12.57 4.35 14.99
C GLY A 38 12.84 4.29 13.48
N ARG A 39 13.00 3.07 12.93
CA ARG A 39 13.09 2.87 11.48
C ARG A 39 11.73 3.21 10.87
N PRO A 40 11.66 3.93 9.73
CA PRO A 40 10.41 4.13 9.02
C PRO A 40 9.73 2.80 8.72
N ALA A 41 8.44 2.72 8.99
CA ALA A 41 7.61 1.58 8.73
C ALA A 41 6.28 1.99 8.07
N LEU A 42 5.82 1.13 7.17
CA LEU A 42 4.54 1.23 6.51
C LEU A 42 3.67 0.07 7.00
N GLU A 43 2.53 0.40 7.58
CA GLU A 43 1.54 -0.57 8.01
C GLU A 43 0.40 -0.58 7.01
N VAL A 44 0.02 -1.77 6.56
CA VAL A 44 -1.06 -1.98 5.60
C VAL A 44 -2.18 -2.73 6.28
N TYR A 45 -3.36 -2.14 6.25
CA TYR A 45 -4.58 -2.67 6.84
C TYR A 45 -5.59 -3.03 5.77
N GLU A 46 -6.43 -4.02 6.07
CA GLU A 46 -7.56 -4.46 5.26
C GLU A 46 -8.78 -4.59 6.18
N HIS A 47 -9.83 -3.82 5.92
CA HIS A 47 -11.01 -3.75 6.79
C HIS A 47 -10.69 -3.46 8.27
N GLY A 48 -9.61 -2.72 8.54
CA GLY A 48 -9.14 -2.40 9.89
C GLY A 48 -8.19 -3.45 10.50
N GLU A 49 -7.98 -4.59 9.84
CA GLU A 49 -7.04 -5.63 10.27
C GLU A 49 -5.67 -5.42 9.63
N LEU A 50 -4.59 -5.52 10.43
CA LEU A 50 -3.23 -5.41 9.92
C LEU A 50 -2.87 -6.62 9.06
N VAL A 51 -2.54 -6.40 7.79
CA VAL A 51 -2.23 -7.49 6.84
C VAL A 51 -0.77 -7.54 6.40
N ASP A 52 -0.04 -6.43 6.53
CA ASP A 52 1.40 -6.39 6.24
C ASP A 52 2.09 -5.21 6.93
N VAL A 53 3.39 -5.35 7.20
CA VAL A 53 4.27 -4.30 7.74
C VAL A 53 5.58 -4.28 6.97
N LEU A 54 5.88 -3.16 6.32
CA LEU A 54 7.16 -2.94 5.66
C LEU A 54 8.02 -2.02 6.52
N VAL A 55 9.09 -2.55 7.08
CA VAL A 55 10.12 -1.75 7.74
C VAL A 55 11.23 -1.43 6.73
N LEU A 56 11.71 -0.19 6.72
CA LEU A 56 12.88 0.18 5.91
C LEU A 56 14.13 -0.53 6.46
N SER A 57 14.69 -1.43 5.65
CA SER A 57 15.94 -2.13 5.96
C SER A 57 16.91 -1.98 4.79
N ARG A 58 18.21 -1.87 5.09
CA ARG A 58 19.28 -1.83 4.08
C ARG A 58 19.56 -3.19 3.43
N LEU A 59 18.95 -4.26 3.93
CA LEU A 59 19.30 -5.64 3.57
C LEU A 59 18.32 -6.29 2.58
N SER A 60 17.17 -5.68 2.33
CA SER A 60 16.16 -6.21 1.40
C SER A 60 15.96 -5.24 0.25
N ALA A 61 16.51 -5.61 -0.92
CA ALA A 61 16.34 -4.87 -2.17
C ALA A 61 14.97 -5.08 -2.84
N ARG A 62 14.07 -5.88 -2.24
CA ARG A 62 12.74 -6.14 -2.80
C ARG A 62 11.93 -4.86 -2.95
N LEU A 63 11.57 -4.56 -4.20
CA LEU A 63 10.69 -3.46 -4.58
C LEU A 63 9.25 -3.77 -4.23
N LEU A 64 8.82 -5.03 -4.30
CA LEU A 64 7.43 -5.43 -4.10
C LEU A 64 7.27 -6.14 -2.74
N GLY A 65 6.50 -5.52 -1.84
CA GLY A 65 6.21 -6.06 -0.51
C GLY A 65 4.97 -6.94 -0.50
N GLY A 66 3.90 -6.49 -1.16
CA GLY A 66 2.65 -7.23 -1.20
C GLY A 66 1.66 -6.69 -2.22
N ALA A 67 0.62 -7.48 -2.45
CA ALA A 67 -0.48 -7.14 -3.34
C ALA A 67 -1.79 -7.84 -2.94
N ARG A 68 -2.90 -7.11 -3.06
CA ARG A 68 -4.25 -7.55 -2.74
C ARG A 68 -5.24 -7.19 -3.85
N ARG A 69 -6.31 -7.95 -3.94
CA ARG A 69 -7.49 -7.63 -4.76
C ARG A 69 -8.75 -7.75 -3.93
N SER A 70 -9.70 -6.85 -4.11
CA SER A 70 -11.00 -6.91 -3.45
C SER A 70 -12.13 -6.75 -4.48
N THR A 71 -13.33 -7.11 -4.07
CA THR A 71 -14.56 -6.71 -4.74
C THR A 71 -15.36 -5.89 -3.75
N ASP A 72 -15.51 -4.60 -4.04
CA ASP A 72 -16.17 -3.63 -3.16
C ASP A 72 -17.18 -2.83 -3.97
N GLY A 73 -18.44 -2.80 -3.54
CA GLY A 73 -19.53 -2.15 -4.30
C GLY A 73 -19.66 -2.62 -5.75
N GLY A 74 -19.36 -3.89 -6.05
CA GLY A 74 -19.39 -4.45 -7.41
C GLY A 74 -18.14 -4.13 -8.27
N ARG A 75 -17.22 -3.31 -7.76
CA ARG A 75 -15.96 -2.94 -8.43
C ARG A 75 -14.85 -3.89 -8.02
N GLN A 76 -14.04 -4.32 -8.98
CA GLN A 76 -12.85 -5.12 -8.71
C GLN A 76 -11.66 -4.19 -8.50
N LEU A 77 -11.19 -4.09 -7.27
CA LEU A 77 -10.11 -3.20 -6.90
C LEU A 77 -8.84 -4.02 -6.66
N SER A 78 -7.70 -3.44 -7.01
CA SER A 78 -6.39 -4.02 -6.81
C SER A 78 -5.48 -3.00 -6.16
N PHE A 79 -4.65 -3.48 -5.24
CA PHE A 79 -3.76 -2.67 -4.44
C PHE A 79 -2.41 -3.38 -4.33
N ALA A 80 -1.32 -2.65 -4.53
CA ALA A 80 0.04 -3.14 -4.36
C ALA A 80 0.88 -2.09 -3.64
N TRP A 81 1.89 -2.57 -2.93
CA TRP A 81 2.76 -1.71 -2.13
C TRP A 81 4.16 -2.30 -2.04
N GLY A 82 5.11 -1.43 -1.71
CA GLY A 82 6.50 -1.83 -1.69
C GLY A 82 7.46 -0.77 -1.19
N ARG A 83 8.74 -1.06 -1.33
CA ARG A 83 9.83 -0.15 -0.98
C ARG A 83 10.36 0.53 -2.22
N LEU A 84 10.75 1.79 -2.08
CA LEU A 84 11.51 2.47 -3.12
C LEU A 84 12.97 1.97 -3.12
N PRO A 85 13.62 1.89 -4.29
CA PRO A 85 15.08 1.82 -4.34
C PRO A 85 15.66 3.02 -3.59
N ALA A 86 16.84 2.86 -2.97
CA ALA A 86 17.48 3.95 -2.25
C ALA A 86 17.73 5.13 -3.22
N HIS A 87 17.00 6.22 -3.05
CA HIS A 87 17.03 7.42 -3.88
C HIS A 87 16.60 7.23 -5.35
N GLY A 88 15.84 6.18 -5.65
CA GLY A 88 15.34 5.89 -7.00
C GLY A 88 14.01 6.58 -7.33
N PRO A 89 13.68 6.72 -8.63
CA PRO A 89 12.34 7.11 -9.07
C PRO A 89 11.26 6.13 -8.58
N LEU A 90 9.99 6.52 -8.70
CA LEU A 90 8.88 5.60 -8.52
C LEU A 90 9.00 4.42 -9.50
N PRO A 91 8.73 3.18 -9.05
CA PRO A 91 8.80 2.02 -9.93
C PRO A 91 7.64 2.03 -10.93
N VAL A 92 7.83 1.33 -12.03
CA VAL A 92 6.76 1.08 -13.01
C VAL A 92 5.92 -0.09 -12.53
N VAL A 93 4.63 0.14 -12.29
CA VAL A 93 3.70 -0.86 -11.76
C VAL A 93 2.66 -1.27 -12.80
N GLU A 94 2.55 -2.56 -13.08
CA GLU A 94 1.63 -3.10 -14.08
C GLU A 94 0.72 -4.18 -13.48
N PHE A 95 -0.59 -3.94 -13.48
CA PHE A 95 -1.58 -4.94 -13.09
C PHE A 95 -2.08 -5.77 -14.29
N SER A 96 -2.09 -7.09 -14.14
CA SER A 96 -2.40 -8.05 -15.21
C SER A 96 -3.41 -9.12 -14.78
N ALA A 97 -4.32 -9.46 -15.69
CA ALA A 97 -5.24 -10.59 -15.55
C ALA A 97 -4.58 -11.86 -16.12
N GLY A 98 -4.89 -13.03 -15.56
CA GLY A 98 -4.35 -14.31 -16.03
C GLY A 98 -4.90 -14.77 -17.40
N ARG A 99 -4.13 -15.63 -18.09
CA ARG A 99 -4.39 -16.51 -19.26
C ARG A 99 -5.34 -16.08 -20.39
N LEU A 100 -5.71 -14.82 -20.55
CA LEU A 100 -6.31 -14.35 -21.80
C LEU A 100 -5.30 -13.53 -22.59
N PRO A 101 -5.02 -13.87 -23.88
CA PRO A 101 -4.26 -13.03 -24.79
C PRO A 101 -5.16 -11.87 -25.25
N LEU A 102 -5.71 -11.12 -24.30
CA LEU A 102 -6.34 -9.83 -24.59
C LEU A 102 -5.20 -8.87 -24.85
N ARG A 103 -4.70 -8.96 -26.09
CA ARG A 103 -3.74 -8.14 -26.85
C ARG A 103 -2.70 -7.40 -26.02
N ARG A 104 -1.46 -7.43 -26.51
CA ARG A 104 -0.37 -6.49 -26.19
C ARG A 104 -0.75 -5.00 -26.45
N ARG A 105 -1.93 -4.53 -26.07
CA ARG A 105 -2.14 -3.12 -25.78
C ARG A 105 -1.30 -2.87 -24.55
N ALA A 106 -0.31 -2.00 -24.68
CA ALA A 106 0.40 -1.44 -23.55
C ALA A 106 -0.65 -1.07 -22.50
N ARG A 107 -0.72 -1.83 -21.41
CA ARG A 107 -1.58 -1.45 -20.31
C ARG A 107 -0.88 -0.25 -19.67
N PRO A 108 -1.54 0.90 -19.53
CA PRO A 108 -0.92 2.03 -18.88
C PRO A 108 -0.48 1.59 -17.48
N ALA A 109 0.75 1.96 -17.12
CA ALA A 109 1.26 1.72 -15.79
C ALA A 109 0.29 2.35 -14.78
N ALA A 110 0.01 1.61 -13.70
CA ALA A 110 -0.78 2.17 -12.61
C ALA A 110 0.04 3.27 -11.94
N PRO A 111 -0.55 4.45 -11.67
CA PRO A 111 0.15 5.52 -10.99
C PRO A 111 0.58 5.02 -9.60
N ALA A 112 1.89 5.03 -9.37
CA ALA A 112 2.45 4.80 -8.05
C ALA A 112 2.55 6.13 -7.31
N VAL A 113 2.28 6.13 -6.01
CA VAL A 113 2.44 7.29 -5.13
C VAL A 113 3.46 6.96 -4.05
N THR A 114 4.26 7.95 -3.66
CA THR A 114 5.27 7.81 -2.63
C THR A 114 4.68 8.03 -1.25
N VAL A 115 5.08 7.21 -0.27
CA VAL A 115 4.77 7.39 1.14
C VAL A 115 6.07 7.53 1.92
N SER A 116 6.20 8.61 2.69
CA SER A 116 7.39 8.93 3.50
C SER A 116 8.72 8.97 2.74
N GLY A 117 8.69 9.14 1.41
CA GLY A 117 9.88 9.17 0.57
C GLY A 117 10.59 7.83 0.37
N VAL A 118 10.10 6.74 0.96
CA VAL A 118 10.82 5.45 1.00
C VAL A 118 9.93 4.23 0.70
N PHE A 119 8.62 4.42 0.66
CA PHE A 119 7.65 3.42 0.27
C PHE A 119 6.84 3.91 -0.94
N TRP A 120 6.22 2.98 -1.65
CA TRP A 120 5.29 3.31 -2.72
C TRP A 120 4.01 2.48 -2.60
N LEU A 121 2.92 3.05 -3.11
CA LEU A 121 1.60 2.44 -3.19
C LEU A 121 1.07 2.57 -4.61
N ALA A 122 0.30 1.59 -5.10
CA ALA A 122 -0.39 1.69 -6.39
C ALA A 122 -1.75 0.99 -6.34
N TRP A 123 -2.72 1.57 -7.04
CA TRP A 123 -4.08 1.03 -7.14
C TRP A 123 -4.49 0.89 -8.61
N ALA A 124 -5.37 -0.06 -8.87
CA ALA A 124 -6.00 -0.21 -10.16
C ALA A 124 -7.38 -0.85 -10.03
N GLU A 125 -8.30 -0.49 -10.91
CA GLU A 125 -9.60 -1.15 -11.05
C GLU A 125 -9.57 -2.15 -12.21
N GLY A 126 -10.02 -3.37 -11.96
CA GLY A 126 -10.16 -4.42 -12.97
C GLY A 126 -9.92 -5.83 -12.45
N PRO A 127 -10.13 -6.85 -13.32
CA PRO A 127 -10.02 -8.28 -13.00
C PRO A 127 -8.56 -8.74 -12.90
N PHE A 128 -7.72 -8.01 -12.18
CA PHE A 128 -6.31 -8.34 -12.08
C PHE A 128 -6.07 -9.51 -11.13
N SER A 129 -5.04 -10.28 -11.45
CA SER A 129 -4.61 -11.47 -10.69
C SER A 129 -3.11 -11.49 -10.44
N THR A 130 -2.34 -10.67 -11.16
CA THR A 130 -0.91 -10.46 -10.95
C THR A 130 -0.55 -8.99 -11.01
N VAL A 131 0.49 -8.60 -10.27
CA VAL A 131 1.18 -7.32 -10.40
C VAL A 131 2.63 -7.60 -10.76
N THR A 132 3.15 -6.80 -11.68
CA THR A 132 4.57 -6.76 -12.03
C THR A 132 5.09 -5.39 -11.67
N VAL A 133 6.26 -5.34 -11.04
CA VAL A 133 6.96 -4.11 -10.66
C VAL A 133 8.34 -4.14 -11.28
N ARG A 134 8.71 -3.05 -11.93
CA ARG A 134 10.05 -2.85 -12.46
C ARG A 134 10.66 -1.62 -11.82
N ASP A 135 11.96 -1.67 -11.58
CA ASP A 135 12.69 -0.43 -11.39
C ASP A 135 12.56 0.43 -12.66
N SER A 136 12.45 1.73 -12.43
CA SER A 136 12.41 2.77 -13.46
C SER A 136 13.62 2.74 -14.40
N THR A 137 14.78 2.28 -13.93
CA THR A 137 16.02 2.14 -14.73
C THR A 137 15.97 0.94 -15.68
N GLY A 138 15.14 -0.07 -15.37
CA GLY A 138 15.10 -1.34 -16.09
C GLY A 138 16.31 -2.26 -15.86
N GLU A 139 17.26 -1.89 -14.99
CA GLU A 139 18.48 -2.67 -14.74
C GLU A 139 18.21 -3.93 -13.90
N ALA A 140 17.31 -3.80 -12.91
CA ALA A 140 16.92 -4.92 -12.06
C ALA A 140 15.82 -5.78 -12.72
N PRO A 141 15.83 -7.11 -12.50
CA PRO A 141 14.77 -7.98 -12.99
C PRO A 141 13.42 -7.59 -12.39
N ALA A 142 12.37 -7.69 -13.19
CA ALA A 142 11.01 -7.39 -12.76
C ALA A 142 10.57 -8.33 -11.62
N GLU A 143 9.99 -7.76 -10.56
CA GLU A 143 9.35 -8.52 -9.50
C GLU A 143 7.88 -8.75 -9.84
N ARG A 144 7.36 -9.94 -9.53
CA ARG A 144 5.98 -10.30 -9.83
C ARG A 144 5.34 -11.02 -8.66
N LEU A 145 4.13 -10.59 -8.26
CA LEU A 145 3.30 -11.30 -7.30
C LEU A 145 1.91 -11.60 -7.84
N ARG A 146 1.31 -12.65 -7.30
CA ARG A 146 -0.12 -12.94 -7.42
C ARG A 146 -0.88 -12.04 -6.44
N LEU A 147 -1.98 -11.46 -6.90
CA LEU A 147 -2.86 -10.71 -6.01
C LEU A 147 -3.65 -11.70 -5.16
N VAL A 148 -3.52 -11.57 -3.85
CA VAL A 148 -4.30 -12.35 -2.89
C VAL A 148 -5.65 -11.67 -2.68
N ARG A 149 -6.72 -12.45 -2.60
CA ARG A 149 -8.06 -11.90 -2.35
C ARG A 149 -8.12 -11.31 -0.95
N ALA A 150 -8.61 -10.09 -0.84
CA ALA A 150 -8.98 -9.48 0.42
C ALA A 150 -10.05 -10.35 1.09
N ARG A 151 -9.87 -10.60 2.38
CA ARG A 151 -10.88 -11.22 3.21
C ARG A 151 -12.05 -10.27 3.26
N SER A 152 -13.21 -10.70 2.78
CA SER A 152 -14.44 -10.00 3.05
C SER A 152 -14.61 -9.90 4.56
N ARG A 153 -14.88 -8.71 5.09
CA ARG A 153 -15.46 -8.57 6.42
C ARG A 153 -16.73 -9.43 6.41
N ALA A 154 -16.69 -10.61 7.03
CA ALA A 154 -17.90 -11.36 7.26
C ALA A 154 -18.80 -10.40 8.02
N MET A 155 -19.90 -9.98 7.39
CA MET A 155 -20.92 -9.24 8.09
C MET A 155 -21.35 -10.16 9.22
N CYS A 156 -20.92 -9.89 10.45
CA CYS A 156 -21.66 -10.30 11.62
C CYS A 156 -23.00 -9.57 11.49
N ALA A 157 -23.91 -10.16 10.71
CA ALA A 157 -25.32 -9.95 10.85
C ALA A 157 -25.62 -10.36 12.29
N HIS A 158 -25.60 -9.38 13.19
CA HIS A 158 -26.37 -9.49 14.43
C HIS A 158 -27.84 -9.46 14.01
N GLY A 159 -28.31 -10.60 13.49
CA GLY A 159 -29.70 -10.99 13.56
C GLY A 159 -30.01 -11.29 15.01
N GLY A 160 -30.13 -10.25 15.83
CA GLY A 160 -30.78 -10.29 17.13
C GLY A 160 -32.21 -9.83 16.94
N GLY A 161 -33.02 -10.68 16.30
CA GLY A 161 -34.46 -10.53 16.28
C GLY A 161 -35.07 -11.10 17.56
N ALA A 162 -35.90 -10.26 18.19
CA ALA A 162 -37.07 -10.58 19.01
C ALA A 162 -36.94 -11.52 20.22
N ALA A 163 -37.22 -10.97 21.41
CA ALA A 163 -38.56 -11.05 22.01
C ALA A 163 -38.80 -9.80 22.88
#